data_AF-A0A2T7F9X0-F1
#
_entry.id   AF-A0A2T7F9X0-F1
#
_cell.length_a   1.000
_cell.length_b   1.000
_cell.length_c   1.000
_cell.angle_alpha   90.00
_cell.angle_beta   90.00
_cell.angle_gamma   90.00
#
_symmetry.space_group_name_H-M   'P 1'
#
loop_
_entity.id
_entity.type
_entity.pdbx_description
1 polymer ?
#
loop_
_entity_poly.entity_id
_entity_poly.type
_entity_poly.pdbx_seq_one_letter_code
_entity_poly.pdbx_strand_id
1 'polypeptide(L)'
;MAAAPTAVATAAGASTAVLAPRPAPTSALLRRTQVTPRRHPALKCRRAGPLTPKAAAAAAASGGSSPSSAVFHGEAFVVGDNIDTDQIIPAEHLTLVPSKPDEYRKLGSFAFAGLPSAAYPTPFVAPGEESSRYAVIIGGANFGCGSSREHAPVALGAAGARAVVAESYARIFFRNSVATGEVYPLELTDAGAWKECKTGDVVTVDLGNSVFINHTSSKEYKLKPIGDAGPVIEAGGIFAYARKTGMIASKAAA
;
A
#
# COMPACT_ATOMS: atom_id res chain seq x y z
N MET A 1 -71.93 30.21 17.86
CA MET A 1 -72.36 29.06 18.67
C MET A 1 -71.35 27.95 18.42
N ALA A 2 -70.39 27.79 19.32
CA ALA A 2 -70.32 26.69 20.32
C ALA A 2 -69.68 25.43 19.71
N ALA A 3 -68.74 24.71 20.31
CA ALA A 3 -67.88 24.86 21.48
C ALA A 3 -66.81 23.76 21.33
N ALA A 4 -65.64 23.91 21.95
CA ALA A 4 -64.74 22.78 22.18
C ALA A 4 -65.43 21.72 23.05
N PRO A 5 -64.89 20.48 23.06
CA PRO A 5 -64.36 20.05 24.35
C PRO A 5 -63.02 19.33 24.29
N THR A 6 -62.38 19.45 25.45
CA THR A 6 -61.10 18.99 25.95
C THR A 6 -61.10 17.51 26.34
N ALA A 7 -59.89 16.98 26.55
CA ALA A 7 -59.50 15.85 27.41
C ALA A 7 -59.36 14.49 26.68
N VAL A 8 -58.43 13.58 27.01
CA VAL A 8 -57.65 13.32 28.22
C VAL A 8 -56.30 12.69 27.80
N ALA A 9 -55.21 13.09 28.43
CA ALA A 9 -53.92 12.40 28.37
C ALA A 9 -53.94 11.12 29.23
N THR A 10 -53.52 9.98 28.68
CA THR A 10 -53.08 8.82 29.47
C THR A 10 -51.76 8.31 28.92
N ALA A 11 -50.74 8.41 29.76
CA ALA A 11 -49.38 7.95 29.51
C ALA A 11 -49.31 6.42 29.61
N ALA A 12 -48.78 5.76 28.57
CA ALA A 12 -48.36 4.37 28.62
C ALA A 12 -46.83 4.32 28.67
N GLY A 13 -46.32 3.62 29.67
CA GLY A 13 -44.95 3.72 30.17
C GLY A 13 -43.87 3.21 29.21
N ALA A 14 -42.78 3.97 29.15
CA ALA A 14 -41.49 3.51 28.67
C ALA A 14 -40.93 2.49 29.68
N SER A 15 -40.74 1.24 29.26
CA SER A 15 -40.03 0.23 30.04
C SER A 15 -38.53 0.38 29.79
N THR A 16 -37.90 1.19 30.63
CA THR A 16 -36.44 1.33 30.72
C THR A 16 -35.90 0.12 31.47
N ALA A 17 -35.38 -0.87 30.74
CA ALA A 17 -34.60 -1.95 31.33
C ALA A 17 -33.24 -1.39 31.78
N VAL A 18 -33.17 -0.98 33.05
CA VAL A 18 -31.93 -0.62 33.74
C VAL A 18 -31.11 -1.91 33.94
N LEU A 19 -30.10 -2.11 33.11
CA LEU A 19 -29.12 -3.18 33.26
C LEU A 19 -28.24 -2.86 34.49
N ALA A 20 -28.39 -3.64 35.55
CA ALA A 20 -27.59 -3.51 36.76
C ALA A 20 -26.08 -3.72 36.46
N PRO A 21 -25.18 -2.94 37.08
CA PRO A 21 -23.75 -3.11 36.89
C PRO A 21 -23.25 -4.41 37.54
N ARG A 22 -22.48 -5.20 36.78
CA ARG A 22 -21.84 -6.44 37.25
C ARG A 22 -20.77 -6.12 38.31
N PRO A 23 -20.62 -6.92 39.38
CA PRO A 23 -19.60 -6.70 40.39
C PRO A 23 -18.19 -6.97 39.81
N ALA A 24 -17.24 -6.10 40.17
CA ALA A 24 -15.83 -6.20 39.78
C ALA A 24 -15.15 -7.42 40.45
N PRO A 25 -14.22 -8.11 39.76
CA PRO A 25 -13.46 -9.20 40.35
C PRO A 25 -12.50 -8.68 41.42
N THR A 26 -12.56 -9.30 42.59
CA THR A 26 -11.74 -9.04 43.77
C THR A 26 -10.30 -9.45 43.50
N SER A 27 -9.36 -8.55 43.79
CA SER A 27 -7.92 -8.75 43.57
C SER A 27 -7.38 -9.85 44.49
N ALA A 28 -7.28 -11.07 43.96
CA ALA A 28 -6.64 -12.19 44.63
C ALA A 28 -5.12 -12.03 44.58
N LEU A 29 -4.53 -11.84 45.76
CA LEU A 29 -3.14 -12.06 46.16
C LEU A 29 -2.12 -12.29 45.03
N LEU A 30 -1.38 -11.24 44.65
CA LEU A 30 -0.05 -11.41 44.07
C LEU A 30 0.90 -11.97 45.15
N ARG A 31 1.06 -13.29 45.19
CA ARG A 31 2.24 -13.89 45.83
C ARG A 31 3.45 -13.59 44.96
N ARG A 32 4.28 -12.66 45.46
CA ARG A 32 5.59 -12.29 44.92
C ARG A 32 6.51 -13.52 44.97
N THR A 33 6.59 -14.27 43.88
CA THR A 33 7.61 -15.32 43.71
C THR A 33 8.97 -14.65 43.61
N GLN A 34 9.79 -14.77 44.66
CA GLN A 34 11.19 -14.41 44.60
C GLN A 34 11.90 -15.36 43.63
N VAL A 35 12.28 -14.85 42.46
CA VAL A 35 13.18 -15.53 41.53
C VAL A 35 14.59 -15.40 42.09
N THR A 36 15.17 -16.49 42.56
CA THR A 36 16.59 -16.55 42.92
C THR A 36 17.43 -16.66 41.65
N PRO A 37 18.53 -15.90 41.51
CA PRO A 37 19.37 -15.99 40.33
C PRO A 37 20.17 -17.30 40.40
N ARG A 38 19.85 -18.26 39.52
CA ARG A 38 20.73 -19.42 39.29
C ARG A 38 22.00 -18.94 38.61
N ARG A 39 23.14 -19.09 39.30
CA ARG A 39 24.48 -18.93 38.70
C ARG A 39 24.70 -20.05 37.69
N HIS A 40 24.75 -19.70 36.40
CA HIS A 40 25.22 -20.61 35.37
C HIS A 40 26.76 -20.63 35.36
N PRO A 41 27.41 -21.78 35.19
CA PRO A 41 28.86 -21.84 35.02
C PRO A 41 29.25 -21.15 33.69
N ALA A 42 30.32 -20.35 33.74
CA ALA A 42 30.81 -19.59 32.60
C ALA A 42 31.22 -20.53 31.44
N LEU A 43 30.48 -20.46 30.33
CA LEU A 43 30.87 -21.06 29.06
C LEU A 43 32.15 -20.36 28.57
N LYS A 44 33.28 -21.09 28.61
CA LYS A 44 34.54 -20.65 28.01
C LYS A 44 34.35 -20.54 26.49
N CYS A 45 34.30 -19.30 25.98
CA CYS A 45 34.45 -19.04 24.56
C CYS A 45 35.82 -19.55 24.09
N ARG A 46 35.84 -20.62 23.31
CA ARG A 46 37.02 -20.97 22.51
C ARG A 46 37.12 -19.92 21.40
N ARG A 47 38.23 -19.18 21.35
CA ARG A 47 38.58 -18.30 20.23
C ARG A 47 38.58 -19.15 18.95
N ALA A 48 37.62 -18.91 18.06
CA ALA A 48 37.73 -19.35 16.68
C ALA A 48 38.88 -18.56 16.01
N GLY A 49 39.75 -19.25 15.30
CA GLY A 49 40.80 -18.61 14.50
C GLY A 49 40.22 -17.74 13.39
N PRO A 50 41.00 -16.80 12.83
CA PRO A 50 40.51 -15.91 11.78
C PRO A 50 40.15 -16.73 10.54
N LEU A 51 38.89 -16.68 10.14
CA LEU A 51 38.43 -17.18 8.84
C LEU A 51 38.91 -16.19 7.78
N THR A 52 39.88 -16.59 6.98
CA THR A 52 40.29 -15.86 5.78
C THR A 52 39.15 -15.90 4.76
N PRO A 53 38.62 -14.75 4.30
CA PRO A 53 37.66 -14.75 3.20
C PRO A 53 38.42 -15.13 1.92
N LYS A 54 38.07 -16.26 1.33
CA LYS A 54 38.47 -16.61 -0.04
C LYS A 54 37.82 -15.58 -0.97
N ALA A 55 38.63 -14.75 -1.61
CA ALA A 55 38.19 -13.79 -2.61
C ALA A 55 37.41 -14.54 -3.71
N ALA A 56 36.08 -14.44 -3.67
CA ALA A 56 35.24 -14.76 -4.80
C ALA A 56 35.44 -13.62 -5.80
N ALA A 57 36.07 -13.94 -6.93
CA ALA A 57 36.13 -13.05 -8.07
C ALA A 57 34.71 -12.57 -8.39
N ALA A 58 34.49 -11.27 -8.30
CA ALA A 58 33.30 -10.60 -8.78
C ALA A 58 33.28 -10.75 -10.31
N ALA A 59 32.68 -11.83 -10.79
CA ALA A 59 32.14 -11.86 -12.14
C ALA A 59 30.93 -10.92 -12.11
N ALA A 60 31.15 -9.67 -12.52
CA ALA A 60 30.09 -8.78 -12.92
C ALA A 60 29.35 -9.44 -14.08
N ALA A 61 28.27 -10.15 -13.76
CA ALA A 61 27.28 -10.52 -14.75
C ALA A 61 26.60 -9.22 -15.18
N SER A 62 27.09 -8.64 -16.27
CA SER A 62 26.35 -7.68 -17.07
C SER A 62 25.16 -8.41 -17.71
N GLY A 63 24.14 -8.67 -16.89
CA GLY A 63 22.82 -8.99 -17.39
C GLY A 63 22.31 -7.76 -18.12
N GLY A 64 22.21 -7.86 -19.45
CA GLY A 64 21.57 -6.84 -20.28
C GLY A 64 20.10 -6.74 -19.92
N SER A 65 19.80 -5.95 -18.90
CA SER A 65 18.45 -5.54 -18.52
C SER A 65 18.12 -4.36 -19.41
N SER A 66 17.36 -4.60 -20.49
CA SER A 66 16.82 -3.51 -21.28
C SER A 66 15.95 -2.65 -20.35
N PRO A 67 16.21 -1.34 -20.23
CA PRO A 67 15.41 -0.47 -19.38
C PRO A 67 13.96 -0.48 -19.88
N SER A 68 13.01 -0.51 -18.93
CA SER A 68 11.60 -0.38 -19.23
C SER A 68 11.36 0.94 -19.96
N SER A 69 10.75 0.90 -21.14
CA SER A 69 10.55 2.09 -22.00
C SER A 69 9.13 2.64 -21.92
N ALA A 70 8.37 2.29 -20.87
CA ALA A 70 6.99 2.73 -20.73
C ALA A 70 6.91 4.23 -20.38
N VAL A 71 5.92 4.90 -20.96
CA VAL A 71 5.58 6.29 -20.66
C VAL A 71 4.14 6.34 -20.19
N PHE A 72 3.90 6.94 -19.03
CA PHE A 72 2.57 7.13 -18.46
C PHE A 72 2.23 8.61 -18.45
N HIS A 73 1.09 8.98 -19.03
CA HIS A 73 0.58 10.35 -19.05
C HIS A 73 -0.83 10.37 -18.48
N GLY A 74 -1.13 11.34 -17.62
CA GLY A 74 -2.46 11.53 -17.05
C GLY A 74 -2.48 12.46 -15.84
N GLU A 75 -3.64 12.56 -15.20
CA GLU A 75 -3.78 13.32 -13.95
C GLU A 75 -3.12 12.58 -12.78
N ALA A 76 -2.52 13.35 -11.88
CA ALA A 76 -1.91 12.86 -10.66
C ALA A 76 -2.85 12.96 -9.45
N PHE A 77 -2.80 11.97 -8.56
CA PHE A 77 -3.38 12.03 -7.23
C PHE A 77 -2.28 12.16 -6.18
N VAL A 78 -2.29 13.25 -5.39
CA VAL A 78 -1.21 13.54 -4.43
C VAL A 78 -1.61 13.14 -3.02
N VAL A 79 -0.75 12.41 -2.35
CA VAL A 79 -0.86 12.00 -0.95
C VAL A 79 0.39 12.33 -0.16
N GLY A 80 0.24 12.41 1.16
CA GLY A 80 1.30 12.80 2.08
C GLY A 80 2.29 11.70 2.43
N ASP A 81 3.00 11.91 3.55
CA ASP A 81 3.92 10.94 4.14
C ASP A 81 3.19 9.82 4.88
N ASN A 82 3.87 8.68 5.05
CA ASN A 82 3.44 7.54 5.86
C ASN A 82 2.06 7.01 5.51
N ILE A 83 1.75 6.96 4.21
CA ILE A 83 0.53 6.32 3.74
C ILE A 83 0.63 4.82 3.99
N ASP A 84 -0.20 4.31 4.89
CA ASP A 84 -0.19 2.90 5.25
C ASP A 84 -1.11 2.04 4.37
N THR A 85 -0.97 0.72 4.48
CA THR A 85 -1.79 -0.21 3.70
C THR A 85 -3.28 -0.21 4.06
N ASP A 86 -3.66 0.20 5.27
CA ASP A 86 -5.07 0.33 5.68
C ASP A 86 -5.71 1.56 5.02
N GLN A 87 -4.94 2.64 4.87
CA GLN A 87 -5.35 3.84 4.14
C GLN A 87 -5.52 3.56 2.65
N ILE A 88 -4.64 2.73 2.06
CA ILE A 88 -4.77 2.29 0.66
C ILE A 88 -5.96 1.34 0.49
N ILE A 89 -6.08 0.32 1.35
CA ILE A 89 -7.19 -0.65 1.31
C ILE A 89 -7.55 -1.13 2.72
N PRO A 90 -8.72 -0.73 3.25
CA PRO A 90 -9.20 -1.19 4.55
C PRO A 90 -9.33 -2.71 4.66
N ALA A 91 -9.11 -3.24 5.87
CA ALA A 91 -9.08 -4.68 6.14
C ALA A 91 -10.39 -5.41 5.80
N GLU A 92 -11.53 -4.71 5.86
CA GLU A 92 -12.86 -5.25 5.55
C GLU A 92 -13.02 -5.69 4.08
N HIS A 93 -12.24 -5.11 3.16
CA HIS A 93 -12.31 -5.43 1.73
C HIS A 93 -11.35 -6.56 1.31
N LEU A 94 -10.55 -7.11 2.22
CA LEU A 94 -9.58 -8.18 1.94
C LEU A 94 -10.24 -9.55 1.68
N THR A 95 -11.56 -9.63 1.75
CA THR A 95 -12.34 -10.82 1.37
C THR A 95 -12.54 -10.95 -0.13
N LEU A 96 -12.29 -9.87 -0.90
CA LEU A 96 -12.34 -9.87 -2.36
C LEU A 96 -11.13 -10.61 -2.94
N VAL A 97 -11.37 -11.45 -3.93
CA VAL A 97 -10.36 -12.30 -4.58
C VAL A 97 -9.94 -11.68 -5.91
N PRO A 98 -8.68 -11.18 -6.02
CA PRO A 98 -8.19 -10.54 -7.25
C PRO A 98 -8.21 -11.42 -8.50
N SER A 99 -8.24 -12.75 -8.34
CA SER A 99 -8.27 -13.68 -9.48
C SER A 99 -9.60 -13.70 -10.23
N LYS A 100 -10.68 -13.15 -9.65
CA LYS A 100 -11.99 -13.05 -10.31
C LYS A 100 -12.15 -11.63 -10.88
N PRO A 101 -12.48 -11.49 -12.18
CA PRO A 101 -12.56 -10.17 -12.83
C PRO A 101 -13.53 -9.18 -12.18
N ASP A 102 -14.67 -9.66 -11.68
CA ASP A 102 -15.67 -8.80 -11.05
C ASP A 102 -15.22 -8.31 -9.66
N GLU A 103 -14.61 -9.21 -8.88
CA GLU A 103 -14.07 -8.87 -7.56
C GLU A 103 -12.82 -8.00 -7.66
N TYR A 104 -12.00 -8.17 -8.72
CA TYR A 104 -10.86 -7.31 -9.03
C TYR A 104 -11.30 -5.86 -9.30
N ARG A 105 -12.29 -5.66 -10.18
CA ARG A 105 -12.86 -4.32 -10.43
C ARG A 105 -13.43 -3.69 -9.18
N LYS A 106 -14.16 -4.49 -8.39
CA LYS A 106 -14.70 -4.05 -7.10
C LYS A 106 -13.59 -3.69 -6.11
N LEU A 107 -12.48 -4.41 -6.08
CA LEU A 107 -11.33 -4.07 -5.26
C LEU A 107 -10.73 -2.71 -5.66
N GLY A 108 -10.69 -2.41 -6.96
CA GLY A 108 -10.33 -1.09 -7.49
C GLY A 108 -11.20 0.03 -6.94
N SER A 109 -12.51 -0.17 -6.83
CA SER A 109 -13.44 0.82 -6.27
C SER A 109 -13.11 1.25 -4.82
N PHE A 110 -12.37 0.42 -4.07
CA PHE A 110 -11.96 0.70 -2.70
C PHE A 110 -10.53 1.22 -2.56
N ALA A 111 -9.84 1.51 -3.67
CA ALA A 111 -8.52 2.13 -3.64
C ALA A 111 -8.57 3.49 -2.92
N PHE A 112 -7.74 3.64 -1.89
CA PHE A 112 -7.69 4.78 -0.99
C PHE A 112 -8.97 5.06 -0.16
N ALA A 113 -9.84 4.06 0.01
CA ALA A 113 -11.05 4.21 0.82
C ALA A 113 -10.76 4.51 2.31
N GLY A 114 -9.57 4.17 2.80
CA GLY A 114 -9.16 4.44 4.18
C GLY A 114 -8.55 5.83 4.41
N LEU A 115 -8.40 6.66 3.37
CA LEU A 115 -7.86 8.02 3.55
C LEU A 115 -8.82 8.90 4.35
N PRO A 116 -8.31 9.72 5.29
CA PRO A 116 -9.16 10.62 6.06
C PRO A 116 -9.72 11.73 5.16
N SER A 117 -11.04 11.75 4.96
CA SER A 117 -11.73 12.69 4.07
C SER A 117 -11.48 14.16 4.40
N ALA A 118 -11.18 14.48 5.66
CA ALA A 118 -10.83 15.84 6.08
C ALA A 118 -9.50 16.33 5.48
N ALA A 119 -8.53 15.42 5.28
CA ALA A 119 -7.25 15.75 4.65
C ALA A 119 -7.29 15.57 3.12
N TYR A 120 -8.13 14.65 2.64
CA TYR A 120 -8.27 14.31 1.22
C TYR A 120 -9.74 14.44 0.78
N PRO A 121 -10.22 15.68 0.53
CA PRO A 121 -11.63 15.93 0.21
C PRO A 121 -12.00 15.42 -1.19
N THR A 122 -11.03 15.31 -2.10
CA THR A 122 -11.22 14.69 -3.41
C THR A 122 -10.88 13.21 -3.29
N PRO A 123 -11.83 12.29 -3.49
CA PRO A 123 -11.54 10.87 -3.42
C PRO A 123 -10.72 10.43 -4.65
N PHE A 124 -9.93 9.38 -4.50
CA PHE A 124 -9.16 8.80 -5.60
C PHE A 124 -10.08 8.16 -6.64
N VAL A 125 -11.05 7.36 -6.18
CA VAL A 125 -12.13 6.81 -7.01
C VAL A 125 -13.42 7.55 -6.66
N ALA A 126 -14.15 8.02 -7.68
CA ALA A 126 -15.39 8.73 -7.44
C ALA A 126 -16.47 7.78 -6.86
N PRO A 127 -17.38 8.25 -5.99
CA PRO A 127 -18.42 7.41 -5.43
C PRO A 127 -19.27 6.73 -6.52
N GLY A 128 -19.33 5.40 -6.49
CA GLY A 128 -20.08 4.60 -7.46
C GLY A 128 -19.30 4.22 -8.73
N GLU A 129 -18.04 4.67 -8.85
CA GLU A 129 -17.14 4.24 -9.93
C GLU A 129 -16.22 3.10 -9.46
N GLU A 130 -15.71 2.33 -10.43
CA GLU A 130 -14.75 1.23 -10.19
C GLU A 130 -13.32 1.58 -10.59
N SER A 131 -13.14 2.73 -11.26
CA SER A 131 -11.87 3.20 -11.78
C SER A 131 -11.65 4.67 -11.44
N SER A 132 -10.40 5.05 -11.24
CA SER A 132 -9.95 6.41 -11.07
C SER A 132 -9.57 7.05 -12.40
N ARG A 133 -9.76 8.36 -12.50
CA ARG A 133 -9.18 9.18 -13.58
C ARG A 133 -7.68 9.45 -13.41
N TYR A 134 -7.14 9.21 -12.22
CA TYR A 134 -5.75 9.48 -11.90
C TYR A 134 -4.87 8.30 -12.29
N ALA A 135 -4.09 8.45 -13.36
CA ALA A 135 -3.18 7.41 -13.84
C ALA A 135 -1.91 7.30 -12.99
N VAL A 136 -1.52 8.39 -12.31
CA VAL A 136 -0.31 8.48 -11.50
C VAL A 136 -0.67 8.87 -10.08
N ILE A 137 -0.04 8.21 -9.10
CA ILE A 137 -0.14 8.57 -7.69
C ILE A 137 1.19 9.19 -7.29
N ILE A 138 1.15 10.31 -6.58
CA ILE A 138 2.34 10.97 -6.04
C ILE A 138 2.27 10.90 -4.52
N GLY A 139 3.29 10.34 -3.88
CA GLY A 139 3.34 10.13 -2.43
C GLY A 139 4.56 10.75 -1.76
N GLY A 140 4.47 10.95 -0.45
CA GLY A 140 5.58 11.35 0.38
C GLY A 140 6.54 10.21 0.73
N ALA A 141 7.18 10.33 1.88
CA ALA A 141 8.08 9.32 2.42
C ALA A 141 7.32 8.11 2.99
N ASN A 142 7.96 6.94 2.97
CA ASN A 142 7.46 5.70 3.58
C ASN A 142 6.07 5.27 3.07
N PHE A 143 5.86 5.37 1.75
CA PHE A 143 4.60 4.98 1.11
C PHE A 143 4.37 3.46 1.18
N GLY A 144 3.14 3.07 1.48
CA GLY A 144 2.71 1.68 1.62
C GLY A 144 3.20 1.01 2.91
N CYS A 145 3.40 1.79 3.98
CA CYS A 145 3.88 1.27 5.25
C CYS A 145 2.81 0.41 5.98
N GLY A 146 3.23 -0.26 7.05
CA GLY A 146 2.34 -1.10 7.84
C GLY A 146 2.35 -2.56 7.41
N SER A 147 1.16 -3.17 7.35
CA SER A 147 1.01 -4.62 7.22
C SER A 147 1.32 -5.14 5.81
N SER A 148 1.76 -6.39 5.71
CA SER A 148 2.01 -7.03 4.40
C SER A 148 0.68 -7.35 3.69
N ARG A 149 0.18 -6.43 2.87
CA ARG A 149 -1.03 -6.59 2.06
C ARG A 149 -0.70 -6.52 0.58
N GLU A 150 -0.79 -7.64 -0.12
CA GLU A 150 -0.70 -7.67 -1.59
C GLU A 150 -1.91 -7.02 -2.25
N HIS A 151 -3.05 -6.97 -1.56
CA HIS A 151 -4.24 -6.26 -2.01
C HIS A 151 -4.02 -4.76 -2.20
N ALA A 152 -3.05 -4.14 -1.50
CA ALA A 152 -2.80 -2.70 -1.61
C ALA A 152 -2.35 -2.29 -3.02
N PRO A 153 -1.23 -2.80 -3.58
CA PRO A 153 -0.87 -2.49 -4.96
C PRO A 153 -1.88 -2.98 -5.99
N VAL A 154 -2.57 -4.11 -5.73
CA VAL A 154 -3.63 -4.64 -6.61
C VAL A 154 -4.82 -3.69 -6.68
N ALA A 155 -5.29 -3.15 -5.57
CA ALA A 155 -6.39 -2.18 -5.56
C ALA A 155 -6.05 -0.94 -6.38
N LEU A 156 -4.81 -0.43 -6.26
CA LEU A 156 -4.36 0.72 -7.05
C LEU A 156 -4.34 0.41 -8.55
N GLY A 157 -3.78 -0.73 -8.95
CA GLY A 157 -3.74 -1.16 -10.35
C GLY A 157 -5.13 -1.41 -10.93
N ALA A 158 -6.01 -2.05 -10.15
CA ALA A 158 -7.39 -2.33 -10.51
C ALA A 158 -8.21 -1.05 -10.70
N ALA A 159 -7.96 -0.03 -9.88
CA ALA A 159 -8.55 1.30 -10.04
C ALA A 159 -8.01 2.03 -11.29
N GLY A 160 -6.98 1.53 -11.96
CA GLY A 160 -6.43 2.14 -13.19
C GLY A 160 -5.14 2.93 -12.99
N ALA A 161 -4.59 2.99 -11.76
CA ALA A 161 -3.26 3.55 -11.56
C ALA A 161 -2.22 2.72 -12.33
N ARG A 162 -1.19 3.39 -12.84
CA ARG A 162 -0.08 2.75 -13.55
C ARG A 162 1.24 2.93 -12.83
N ALA A 163 1.47 4.11 -12.29
CA ALA A 163 2.69 4.43 -11.55
C ALA A 163 2.37 5.08 -10.21
N VAL A 164 3.15 4.72 -9.21
CA VAL A 164 3.27 5.46 -7.96
C VAL A 164 4.64 6.11 -7.98
N VAL A 165 4.70 7.41 -7.75
CA VAL A 165 5.92 8.21 -7.64
C VAL A 165 5.99 8.71 -6.21
N ALA A 166 6.91 8.19 -5.41
CA ALA A 166 7.01 8.53 -4.00
C ALA A 166 8.43 8.95 -3.62
N GLU A 167 8.59 9.66 -2.51
CA GLU A 167 9.93 9.98 -1.99
C GLU A 167 10.65 8.71 -1.52
N SER A 168 9.93 7.80 -0.88
CA SER A 168 10.44 6.48 -0.49
C SER A 168 9.32 5.48 -0.24
N TYR A 169 9.63 4.18 -0.35
CA TYR A 169 8.67 3.11 -0.11
C TYR A 169 8.97 2.28 1.13
N ALA A 170 7.92 1.75 1.72
CA ALA A 170 8.04 0.60 2.59
C ALA A 170 8.48 -0.62 1.77
N ARG A 171 9.52 -1.31 2.24
CA ARG A 171 10.17 -2.43 1.53
C ARG A 171 9.20 -3.53 1.10
N ILE A 172 8.19 -3.83 1.92
CA ILE A 172 7.20 -4.87 1.64
C ILE A 172 6.27 -4.43 0.50
N PHE A 173 5.79 -3.20 0.53
CA PHE A 173 4.92 -2.65 -0.51
C PHE A 173 5.65 -2.62 -1.87
N PHE A 174 6.90 -2.16 -1.89
CA PHE A 174 7.72 -2.15 -3.10
C PHE A 174 7.82 -3.57 -3.69
N ARG A 175 8.21 -4.56 -2.88
CA ARG A 175 8.31 -5.95 -3.32
C ARG A 175 6.98 -6.50 -3.86
N ASN A 176 5.88 -6.21 -3.17
CA ASN A 176 4.56 -6.69 -3.58
C ASN A 176 4.15 -6.06 -4.92
N SER A 177 4.44 -4.78 -5.14
CA SER A 177 4.17 -4.08 -6.41
C SER A 177 4.93 -4.72 -7.57
N VAL A 178 6.21 -5.07 -7.36
CA VAL A 178 7.02 -5.81 -8.35
C VAL A 178 6.48 -7.23 -8.58
N ALA A 179 6.07 -7.91 -7.52
CA ALA A 179 5.58 -9.29 -7.59
C ALA A 179 4.24 -9.40 -8.34
N THR A 180 3.31 -8.48 -8.10
CA THR A 180 2.00 -8.46 -8.77
C THR A 180 2.05 -7.81 -10.14
N GLY A 181 2.93 -6.82 -10.34
CA GLY A 181 3.06 -6.09 -11.61
C GLY A 181 1.91 -5.12 -11.88
N GLU A 182 1.14 -4.75 -10.86
CA GLU A 182 -0.07 -3.93 -10.97
C GLU A 182 0.25 -2.44 -11.12
N VAL A 183 1.34 -1.99 -10.47
CA VAL A 183 1.79 -0.60 -10.47
C VAL A 183 3.32 -0.54 -10.45
N TYR A 184 3.88 0.50 -11.06
CA TYR A 184 5.30 0.81 -10.99
C TYR A 184 5.62 1.63 -9.72
N PRO A 185 6.40 1.10 -8.76
CA PRO A 185 6.86 1.88 -7.61
C PRO A 185 8.14 2.65 -7.99
N LEU A 186 8.01 3.96 -8.21
CA LEU A 186 9.11 4.83 -8.64
C LEU A 186 9.50 5.77 -7.51
N GLU A 187 10.80 5.87 -7.24
CA GLU A 187 11.35 6.74 -6.20
C GLU A 187 11.85 8.05 -6.79
N LEU A 188 11.49 9.17 -6.16
CA LEU A 188 12.08 10.47 -6.44
C LEU A 188 13.52 10.53 -5.91
N THR A 189 14.39 11.20 -6.66
CA THR A 189 15.74 11.50 -6.20
C THR A 189 15.75 12.71 -5.27
N ASP A 190 14.90 13.69 -5.58
CA ASP A 190 14.82 14.96 -4.86
C ASP A 190 13.75 14.88 -3.76
N ALA A 191 14.19 14.86 -2.50
CA ALA A 191 13.30 14.84 -1.34
C ALA A 191 12.38 16.07 -1.32
N GLY A 192 11.10 15.88 -1.03
CA GLY A 192 10.10 16.95 -0.99
C GLY A 192 9.56 17.43 -2.35
N ALA A 193 10.02 16.91 -3.48
CA ALA A 193 9.48 17.26 -4.81
C ALA A 193 7.95 17.02 -4.92
N TRP A 194 7.45 16.00 -4.23
CA TRP A 194 6.02 15.68 -4.16
C TRP A 194 5.16 16.81 -3.57
N LYS A 195 5.73 17.68 -2.71
CA LYS A 195 5.01 18.80 -2.06
C LYS A 195 4.66 19.93 -3.03
N GLU A 196 5.36 19.97 -4.17
CA GLU A 196 5.10 20.96 -5.21
C GLU A 196 3.97 20.54 -6.15
N CYS A 197 3.62 19.25 -6.14
CA CYS A 197 2.56 18.69 -6.95
C CYS A 197 1.21 18.80 -6.24
N LYS A 198 0.13 18.95 -7.02
CA LYS A 198 -1.25 18.98 -6.52
C LYS A 198 -2.10 17.92 -7.20
N THR A 199 -3.11 17.43 -6.48
CA THR A 199 -4.09 16.52 -7.06
C THR A 199 -4.79 17.19 -8.24
N GLY A 200 -4.82 16.51 -9.39
CA GLY A 200 -5.31 17.04 -10.66
C GLY A 200 -4.23 17.62 -11.57
N ASP A 201 -2.96 17.68 -11.14
CA ASP A 201 -1.87 18.07 -12.03
C ASP A 201 -1.71 17.05 -13.17
N VAL A 202 -1.47 17.55 -14.38
CA VAL A 202 -1.20 16.69 -15.54
C VAL A 202 0.29 16.36 -15.54
N VAL A 203 0.61 15.08 -15.46
CA VAL A 203 1.98 14.60 -15.30
C VAL A 203 2.36 13.59 -16.36
N THR A 204 3.67 13.42 -16.56
CA THR A 204 4.23 12.38 -17.39
C THR A 204 5.39 11.70 -16.68
N VAL A 205 5.34 10.38 -16.64
CA VAL A 205 6.39 9.52 -16.10
C VAL A 205 7.03 8.80 -17.27
N ASP A 206 8.30 9.06 -17.51
CA ASP A 206 9.10 8.38 -18.53
C ASP A 206 10.11 7.45 -17.83
N LEU A 207 9.87 6.14 -17.95
CA LEU A 207 10.74 5.13 -17.35
C LEU A 207 12.07 4.98 -18.10
N GLY A 208 12.07 5.21 -19.41
CA GLY A 208 13.26 5.06 -20.25
C GLY A 208 14.31 6.12 -19.91
N ASN A 209 13.85 7.36 -19.71
CA ASN A 209 14.71 8.47 -19.29
C ASN A 209 14.82 8.62 -17.76
N SER A 210 14.02 7.89 -16.99
CA SER A 210 13.90 8.02 -15.52
C SER A 210 13.55 9.46 -15.09
N VAL A 211 12.55 10.03 -15.77
CA VAL A 211 12.11 11.42 -15.57
C VAL A 211 10.63 11.47 -15.20
N PHE A 212 10.31 12.36 -14.27
CA PHE A 212 8.94 12.75 -13.91
C PHE A 212 8.73 14.22 -14.25
N ILE A 213 7.76 14.50 -15.11
CA ILE A 213 7.44 15.84 -15.61
C ILE A 213 6.07 16.24 -15.09
N ASN A 214 5.97 17.37 -14.40
CA ASN A 214 4.70 18.00 -14.09
C ASN A 214 4.45 19.12 -15.11
N HIS A 215 3.48 18.89 -16.01
CA HIS A 215 3.15 19.84 -17.08
C HIS A 215 2.44 21.09 -16.55
N THR A 216 1.65 20.95 -15.48
CA THR A 216 0.95 22.07 -14.86
C THR A 216 1.92 23.10 -14.27
N SER A 217 2.99 22.63 -13.62
CA SER A 217 4.03 23.51 -13.05
C SER A 217 5.24 23.72 -13.96
N SER A 218 5.30 23.02 -15.10
CA SER A 218 6.45 23.00 -16.03
C SER A 218 7.77 22.64 -15.33
N LYS A 219 7.71 21.73 -14.36
CA LYS A 219 8.87 21.24 -13.60
C LYS A 219 9.19 19.80 -13.96
N GLU A 220 10.48 19.50 -13.92
CA GLU A 220 11.04 18.19 -14.20
C GLU A 220 11.83 17.70 -12.98
N TYR A 221 11.63 16.43 -12.64
CA TYR A 221 12.27 15.78 -11.51
C TYR A 221 12.88 14.45 -11.95
N LYS A 222 14.00 14.07 -11.31
CA LYS A 222 14.68 12.82 -11.62
C LYS A 222 14.16 11.68 -10.75
N LEU A 223 13.83 10.57 -11.40
CA LEU A 223 13.47 9.32 -10.74
C LEU A 223 14.71 8.44 -10.60
N LYS A 224 14.72 7.61 -9.56
CA LYS A 224 15.67 6.50 -9.49
C LYS A 224 15.26 5.45 -10.52
N PRO A 225 16.21 4.89 -11.29
CA PRO A 225 15.90 3.86 -12.25
C PRO A 225 15.35 2.62 -11.53
N ILE A 226 14.25 2.07 -12.04
CA ILE A 226 13.60 0.87 -11.49
C ILE A 226 14.49 -0.39 -11.56
N GLY A 227 15.46 -0.38 -12.48
CA GLY A 227 16.40 -1.48 -12.69
C GLY A 227 15.71 -2.77 -13.14
N ASP A 228 16.22 -3.91 -12.66
CA ASP A 228 15.78 -5.25 -13.07
C ASP A 228 14.33 -5.60 -12.69
N ALA A 229 13.69 -4.79 -11.85
CA ALA A 229 12.28 -4.94 -11.55
C ALA A 229 11.37 -4.49 -12.71
N GLY A 230 11.84 -3.61 -13.59
CA GLY A 230 11.05 -3.08 -14.72
C GLY A 230 10.48 -4.18 -15.62
N PRO A 231 11.31 -5.09 -16.18
CA PRO A 231 10.84 -6.20 -17.02
C PRO A 231 9.87 -7.16 -16.33
N VAL A 232 9.95 -7.29 -14.99
CA VAL A 232 9.03 -8.13 -14.21
C VAL A 232 7.66 -7.48 -14.12
N ILE A 233 7.61 -6.17 -13.85
CA ILE A 233 6.36 -5.42 -13.81
C ILE A 233 5.71 -5.38 -15.20
N GLU A 234 6.48 -5.10 -16.25
CA GLU A 234 5.98 -5.11 -17.64
C GLU A 234 5.35 -6.43 -18.05
N ALA A 235 5.87 -7.55 -17.53
CA ALA A 235 5.32 -8.86 -17.82
C ALA A 235 3.97 -9.11 -17.14
N GLY A 236 3.54 -8.27 -16.20
CA GLY A 236 2.38 -8.50 -15.33
C GLY A 236 2.74 -9.32 -14.09
N GLY A 237 3.92 -9.08 -13.52
CA GLY A 237 4.37 -9.68 -12.27
C GLY A 237 5.24 -10.92 -12.42
N ILE A 238 5.70 -11.45 -11.29
CA ILE A 238 6.75 -12.48 -11.23
C ILE A 238 6.37 -13.78 -11.93
N PHE A 239 5.12 -14.22 -11.80
CA PHE A 239 4.66 -15.45 -12.45
C PHE A 239 4.54 -15.29 -13.96
N ALA A 240 4.12 -14.12 -14.43
CA ALA A 240 4.01 -13.85 -15.85
C ALA A 240 5.40 -13.70 -16.48
N TYR A 241 6.33 -13.04 -15.78
CA TYR A 241 7.74 -13.00 -16.15
C TYR A 241 8.37 -14.39 -16.22
N ALA A 242 8.17 -15.24 -15.21
CA ALA A 242 8.69 -16.60 -15.17
C ALA A 242 8.14 -17.48 -16.31
N ARG A 243 6.87 -17.28 -16.71
CA ARG A 243 6.30 -17.93 -17.90
C ARG A 243 6.96 -17.42 -19.18
N LYS A 244 7.14 -16.10 -19.31
CA LYS A 244 7.75 -15.45 -20.47
C LYS A 244 9.21 -15.90 -20.68
N THR A 245 9.95 -16.13 -19.60
CA THR A 245 11.35 -16.58 -19.63
C THR A 245 11.52 -18.10 -19.63
N GLY A 246 10.43 -18.87 -19.60
CA GLY A 246 10.46 -20.34 -19.64
C GLY A 246 10.89 -21.02 -18.34
N MET A 247 10.90 -20.30 -17.21
CA MET A 247 11.18 -20.87 -15.88
C MET A 247 10.04 -21.76 -15.39
N ILE A 248 8.80 -21.45 -15.80
CA ILE A 248 7.61 -22.26 -15.52
C ILE A 248 6.79 -22.43 -16.80
N ALA A 249 6.00 -23.51 -16.87
CA ALA A 249 5.20 -23.83 -18.04
C ALA A 249 4.24 -22.67 -18.40
N SER A 250 4.15 -22.36 -19.69
CA SER A 250 3.15 -21.41 -20.20
C SER A 250 1.75 -21.93 -19.90
N LYS A 251 0.84 -21.03 -19.51
CA LYS A 251 -0.57 -21.40 -19.34
C LYS A 251 -1.07 -21.90 -20.71
N ALA A 252 -1.47 -23.17 -20.80
CA ALA A 252 -2.12 -23.67 -22.00
C ALA A 252 -3.34 -22.76 -22.26
N ALA A 253 -3.50 -22.29 -23.50
CA ALA A 253 -4.68 -21.53 -23.88
C ALA A 253 -5.91 -22.42 -23.59
N ALA A 254 -6.74 -21.97 -22.65
CA ALA A 254 -8.00 -22.61 -22.29
C ALA A 254 -9.14 -21.94 -23.05
#